data_AF-A0A0K9PU06-F1
#
_entry.id   AF-A0A0K9PU06-F1
#
_cell.length_a   1.000
_cell.length_b   1.000
_cell.length_c   1.000
_cell.angle_alpha   90.00
_cell.angle_beta   90.00
_cell.angle_gamma   90.00
#
_symmetry.space_group_name_H-M   'P 1'
#
loop_
_entity.id
_entity.type
_entity.pdbx_description
1 polymer ?
#
loop_
_entity_poly.entity_id
_entity_poly.type
_entity_poly.pdbx_seq_one_letter_code
_entity_poly.pdbx_strand_id
1 'polypeptide(L)' 'MEVESSSLGVLPGFRFHPTEEELVGYYLTRKVCSSQEIDVEVITDIDLYRIEPWDLQGLFLLYLEL' A
#
# COMPACT_ATOMS: atom_id res chain seq x y z
N MET A 1 -31.66 -7.81 -6.85
CA MET A 1 -31.00 -7.13 -5.73
C MET A 1 -30.06 -8.15 -5.12
N GLU A 2 -28.78 -8.06 -5.44
CA GLU A 2 -27.71 -8.69 -4.68
C GLU A 2 -26.63 -7.61 -4.56
N VAL A 3 -26.51 -7.06 -3.37
CA VAL A 3 -25.40 -6.20 -2.95
C VAL A 3 -24.49 -7.14 -2.20
N GLU A 4 -23.20 -7.18 -2.56
CA GLU A 4 -22.03 -7.24 -1.65
C GLU A 4 -20.78 -7.78 -2.36
N SER A 5 -19.74 -6.95 -2.45
CA SER A 5 -18.44 -7.27 -1.86
C SER A 5 -17.62 -5.99 -1.75
N SER A 6 -17.25 -5.68 -0.52
CA SER A 6 -16.51 -4.51 -0.04
C SER A 6 -15.17 -4.27 -0.74
N SER A 7 -15.02 -3.14 -1.47
CA SER A 7 -13.71 -2.58 -1.84
C SER A 7 -13.84 -1.13 -2.31
N LEU A 8 -13.79 -0.15 -1.40
CA LEU A 8 -13.44 1.27 -1.65
C LEU A 8 -13.86 1.91 -3.00
N GLY A 9 -15.04 1.62 -3.58
CA GLY A 9 -15.50 2.25 -4.83
C GLY A 9 -14.56 2.19 -6.04
N VAL A 10 -13.56 1.30 -6.05
CA VAL A 10 -12.52 1.30 -7.07
C VAL A 10 -12.95 0.46 -8.28
N LEU A 11 -12.87 1.03 -9.48
CA LEU A 11 -13.22 0.32 -10.71
C LEU A 11 -12.28 -0.86 -10.98
N PRO A 12 -12.80 -1.98 -11.54
CA PRO A 12 -11.97 -3.10 -11.97
C PRO A 12 -10.85 -2.63 -12.90
N GLY A 13 -9.60 -2.97 -12.56
CA GLY A 13 -8.41 -2.60 -13.34
C GLY A 13 -7.65 -1.40 -12.80
N PHE A 14 -8.21 -0.63 -11.86
CA PHE A 14 -7.42 0.31 -11.09
C PHE A 14 -6.42 -0.44 -10.22
N ARG A 15 -5.16 -0.03 -10.30
CA ARG A 15 -4.06 -0.59 -9.53
C ARG A 15 -3.18 0.55 -9.07
N PHE A 16 -2.43 0.30 -8.02
CA PHE A 16 -1.38 1.20 -7.60
C PHE A 16 -0.29 1.26 -8.68
N HIS A 17 -0.21 2.39 -9.39
CA HIS A 17 0.79 2.65 -10.42
C HIS A 17 1.19 4.15 -10.42
N PRO A 18 1.76 4.65 -9.31
CA PRO A 18 2.13 6.06 -9.19
C PRO A 18 3.31 6.44 -10.07
N THR A 19 3.43 7.72 -10.43
CA THR A 19 4.65 8.27 -11.07
C THR A 19 5.77 8.50 -10.05
N GLU A 20 7.00 8.77 -10.52
CA GLU A 20 8.13 9.10 -9.64
C GLU A 20 7.85 10.34 -8.79
N GLU A 21 7.24 11.36 -9.38
CA GLU A 21 6.85 12.59 -8.70
C GLU A 21 5.79 12.35 -7.63
N GLU A 22 4.84 11.45 -7.89
CA GLU A 22 3.83 11.06 -6.90
C GLU A 22 4.46 10.25 -5.76
N LEU A 23 5.33 9.29 -6.06
CA LEU A 23 6.04 8.51 -5.05
C LEU A 23 6.81 9.39 -4.07
N VAL A 24 7.59 10.35 -4.56
CA VAL A 24 8.42 11.22 -3.72
C VAL A 24 7.60 12.37 -3.12
N GLY A 25 6.90 13.11 -3.97
CA GLY A 25 6.22 14.35 -3.60
C GLY A 25 4.94 14.14 -2.79
N TYR A 26 4.24 13.02 -3.00
CA TYR A 26 3.03 12.70 -2.26
C TYR A 26 3.28 11.66 -1.17
N TYR A 27 3.74 10.46 -1.52
CA TYR A 27 3.80 9.35 -0.56
C TYR A 27 4.96 9.51 0.44
N LEU A 28 6.19 9.69 -0.04
CA LEU A 28 7.37 9.78 0.83
C LEU A 28 7.35 11.06 1.68
N THR A 29 7.00 12.19 1.07
CA THR A 29 6.93 13.47 1.78
C THR A 29 5.87 13.43 2.89
N ARG A 30 4.71 12.83 2.65
CA ARG A 30 3.70 12.66 3.72
C ARG A 30 4.23 11.79 4.84
N LYS A 31 4.80 10.63 4.49
CA LYS A 31 5.34 9.68 5.48
C LYS A 31 6.42 10.28 6.39
N VAL A 32 7.30 11.13 5.85
CA VAL A 32 8.46 11.67 6.59
C VAL A 32 8.17 13.01 7.25
N CYS A 33 7.45 13.91 6.57
CA CYS A 33 7.24 15.29 7.03
C CYS A 33 5.91 15.51 7.73
N SER A 34 4.96 14.59 7.60
CA SER A 34 3.60 14.73 8.13
C SER A 34 3.32 13.58 9.10
N SER A 35 2.80 13.87 10.29
CA SER A 35 2.16 12.84 11.14
C SER A 35 0.75 12.46 10.62
N GLN A 36 0.43 12.80 9.37
CA GLN A 36 -0.84 12.42 8.75
C GLN A 36 -0.72 11.01 8.22
N GLU A 37 -1.59 10.13 8.74
CA GLU A 37 -1.79 8.79 8.21
C GLU A 37 -2.17 8.92 6.74
N ILE A 38 -1.38 8.28 5.87
CA ILE A 38 -1.77 8.11 4.48
C ILE A 38 -2.99 7.20 4.53
N ASP A 39 -4.16 7.72 4.16
CA ASP A 39 -5.49 7.06 4.20
C ASP A 39 -5.60 5.83 3.29
N VAL A 40 -4.46 5.39 2.76
CA VAL A 40 -4.30 4.35 1.77
C VAL A 40 -3.22 3.41 2.33
N GLU A 41 -3.65 2.35 3.02
CA GLU A 41 -2.82 1.24 3.54
C GLU A 41 -2.11 0.43 2.42
N VAL A 42 -1.87 1.03 1.25
CA VAL A 42 -1.21 0.38 0.11
C VAL A 42 0.29 0.22 0.34
N ILE A 43 0.92 1.08 1.16
CA ILE A 43 2.36 1.01 1.44
C ILE A 43 2.57 0.73 2.94
N THR A 44 3.04 -0.47 3.24
CA THR A 44 3.34 -0.92 4.62
C THR A 44 4.76 -0.57 5.05
N ASP A 45 4.96 -0.38 6.36
CA ASP A 45 6.27 -0.19 6.97
C ASP A 45 7.00 -1.53 7.18
N ILE A 46 8.14 -1.71 6.50
CA ILE A 46 8.99 -2.89 6.64
C ILE A 46 10.47 -2.52 6.64
N ASP A 47 11.27 -3.25 7.42
CA ASP A 47 12.73 -3.14 7.40
C ASP A 47 13.32 -4.04 6.31
N LEU A 48 13.55 -3.44 5.14
CA LEU A 48 14.06 -4.14 3.95
C LEU A 48 15.42 -4.82 4.16
N TYR A 49 16.23 -4.36 5.11
CA TYR A 49 17.57 -4.92 5.33
C TYR A 49 17.58 -6.22 6.11
N ARG A 50 16.43 -6.63 6.66
CA ARG A 50 16.29 -7.83 7.48
C ARG A 50 15.53 -8.96 6.78
N ILE A 51 15.11 -8.73 5.54
CA ILE A 51 14.23 -9.61 4.78
C ILE A 51 14.94 -9.95 3.48
N GLU A 52 14.92 -11.23 3.10
CA GLU A 52 15.42 -11.63 1.79
C GLU A 52 14.45 -11.19 0.69
N PRO A 53 14.92 -10.79 -0.50
CA PRO A 53 14.07 -10.22 -1.55
C PRO A 53 12.86 -11.08 -1.94
N TRP A 54 12.98 -12.41 -1.87
CA TRP A 54 11.89 -13.36 -2.19
C TRP A 54 10.87 -13.52 -1.06
N ASP A 55 11.25 -13.27 0.19
CA ASP A 55 10.37 -13.38 1.35
C ASP A 55 9.38 -12.21 1.45
N LEU A 56 9.64 -11.13 0.70
CA LEU A 56 8.77 -9.95 0.64
C LEU A 56 7.32 -10.31 0.24
N GLN A 57 7.15 -11.24 -0.70
CA GLN A 57 5.81 -11.69 -1.14
C GLN A 57 5.07 -12.45 -0.04
N GLY A 58 5.78 -13.26 0.74
CA GLY A 58 5.21 -14.01 1.86
C GLY A 58 4.71 -13.09 2.97
N LEU A 59 5.40 -11.96 3.21
CA LEU A 59 4.95 -10.95 4.16
C LEU A 59 3.62 -10.33 3.74
N PHE A 60 3.46 -9.95 2.46
CA PHE A 60 2.19 -9.39 1.97
C PHE A 60 1.00 -10.32 2.20
N LEU A 61 1.18 -11.63 2.05
CA LEU A 61 0.12 -12.60 2.32
C LEU A 61 -0.21 -12.68 3.82
N LEU A 62 0.81 -12.73 4.69
CA LEU A 62 0.61 -12.75 6.15
C LEU A 62 -0.07 -11.49 6.68
N TYR A 63 0.23 -10.31 6.14
CA TYR A 63 -0.41 -9.04 6.51
C TYR A 63 -1.87 -8.93 6.06
N LEU A 64 -2.28 -9.68 5.02
CA LEU A 64 -3.67 -9.70 4.56
C LEU A 64 -4.52 -10.77 5.27
N GLU A 65 -3.88 -11.70 5.99
CA GLU A 65 -4.55 -12.80 6.70
C GLU A 65 -4.76 -12.54 8.21
N LEU A 66 -4.24 -11.41 8.74
CA LEU A 66 -4.34 -10.96 10.14
C LEU A 66 -5.21 -9.71 10.27
#